data_AF-A0A316QKD0-F1
#
_entry.id   AF-A0A316QKD0-F1
#
_cell.length_a   1.000
_cell.length_b   1.000
_cell.length_c   1.000
_cell.angle_alpha   90.00
_cell.angle_beta   90.00
_cell.angle_gamma   90.00
#
_symmetry.space_group_name_H-M   'P 1'
#
loop_
_entity.id
_entity.type
_entity.pdbx_description
1 polymer ?
#
loop_
_entity_poly.entity_id
_entity_poly.type
_entity_poly.pdbx_seq_one_letter_code
_entity_poly.pdbx_strand_id
1 'polypeptide(L)'
;RYLYAENVFYQDKRIVATLVCYNLETGEVKTLKVGESEEYGSYFVGEDCLYVSFYPLDSIEQEWYRMDPTLTTRERIEETDFFAEASSLRFIFDGSTLCFVEYHWGQDADGNSKMDYGEIKLYDFESGEQKVLYEREAQHASSIKLLAMTEESIYFTVYDPLYLGTYMDSRTGREEVYTNNYHQIYRMDRDGGNLTMIMDDISCEVSNIILLDSKILIYGHICQEIEGSHSAKKVSNMMATLDEDGMVTSIQEKINNYGMILD
;
A
#
# COMPACT_ATOMS: atom_id res chain seq x y z
N ARG A 1 10.86 20.12 -14.74
CA ARG A 1 10.16 19.30 -13.70
C ARG A 1 8.95 18.62 -14.34
N TYR A 2 8.64 17.38 -13.98
CA TYR A 2 7.57 16.61 -14.62
C TYR A 2 6.48 16.21 -13.63
N LEU A 3 5.23 16.19 -14.08
CA LEU A 3 4.09 15.60 -13.40
C LEU A 3 3.61 14.40 -14.21
N TYR A 4 3.47 13.25 -13.56
CA TYR A 4 2.97 12.03 -14.18
C TYR A 4 1.53 11.76 -13.74
N ALA A 5 0.71 11.28 -14.67
CA ALA A 5 -0.66 10.89 -14.39
C ALA A 5 -1.07 9.73 -15.28
N GLU A 6 -1.84 8.80 -14.73
CA GLU A 6 -2.48 7.77 -15.54
C GLU A 6 -3.69 8.36 -16.25
N ASN A 7 -3.71 8.20 -17.57
CA ASN A 7 -4.87 8.52 -18.38
C ASN A 7 -5.65 7.23 -18.65
N VAL A 8 -6.79 7.10 -18.00
CA VAL A 8 -7.69 5.94 -18.11
C VAL A 8 -8.87 6.32 -18.98
N PHE A 9 -9.08 5.58 -20.06
CA PHE A 9 -10.16 5.83 -21.00
C PHE A 9 -10.76 4.52 -21.51
N TYR A 10 -11.98 4.61 -22.06
CA TYR A 10 -12.70 3.46 -22.58
C TYR A 10 -12.56 3.40 -24.11
N GLN A 11 -12.01 2.30 -24.61
CA GLN A 11 -11.79 2.08 -26.04
C GLN A 11 -12.16 0.63 -26.40
N ASP A 12 -12.85 0.38 -27.50
CA ASP A 12 -13.16 -0.97 -28.00
C ASP A 12 -13.77 -1.93 -26.97
N LYS A 13 -14.64 -1.39 -26.10
CA LYS A 13 -15.28 -2.11 -24.98
C LYS A 13 -14.34 -2.58 -23.88
N ARG A 14 -13.13 -2.03 -23.80
CA ARG A 14 -12.18 -2.25 -22.70
C ARG A 14 -11.75 -0.93 -22.06
N ILE A 15 -11.35 -1.02 -20.80
CA ILE A 15 -10.66 0.08 -20.12
C ILE A 15 -9.19 -0.01 -20.52
N VAL A 16 -8.64 1.10 -21.00
CA VAL A 16 -7.23 1.23 -21.37
C VAL A 16 -6.62 2.31 -20.47
N ALA A 17 -5.49 1.99 -19.87
CA ALA A 17 -4.68 2.94 -19.12
C ALA A 17 -3.36 3.20 -19.87
N THR A 18 -2.85 4.42 -19.79
CA THR A 18 -1.49 4.77 -20.24
C THR A 18 -0.94 5.88 -19.36
N LEU A 19 0.37 6.06 -19.39
CA LEU A 19 1.03 7.11 -18.63
C LEU A 19 1.15 8.40 -19.44
N VAL A 20 0.82 9.52 -18.82
CA VAL A 20 1.00 10.87 -19.37
C VAL A 20 2.01 11.62 -18.52
N CYS A 21 2.93 12.31 -19.19
CA CYS A 21 3.94 13.18 -18.60
C CYS A 21 3.65 14.62 -19.01
N TYR A 22 3.52 15.51 -18.01
CA TYR A 22 3.38 16.94 -18.19
C TYR A 22 4.67 17.63 -17.76
N ASN A 23 5.31 18.35 -18.69
CA ASN A 23 6.43 19.22 -18.37
C ASN A 23 5.92 20.52 -17.74
N LEU A 24 6.17 20.67 -16.44
CA LEU A 24 5.72 21.83 -15.66
C LEU A 24 6.38 23.16 -16.09
N GLU A 25 7.53 23.10 -16.77
CA GLU A 25 8.25 24.30 -17.21
C GLU A 25 7.78 24.77 -18.60
N THR A 26 7.57 23.84 -19.53
CA THR A 26 7.21 24.17 -20.92
C THR A 26 5.71 24.08 -21.19
N GLY A 27 4.96 23.40 -20.32
CA GLY A 27 3.56 23.05 -20.54
C GLY A 27 3.34 21.95 -21.57
N GLU A 28 4.40 21.29 -22.05
CA GLU A 28 4.32 20.20 -23.01
C GLU A 28 3.73 18.94 -22.36
N VAL A 29 2.82 18.28 -23.08
CA VAL A 29 2.23 17.00 -22.68
C VAL A 29 2.76 15.90 -23.60
N LYS A 30 3.29 14.82 -23.01
CA LYS A 30 3.69 13.61 -23.71
C LYS A 30 2.92 12.42 -23.17
N THR A 31 2.53 11.50 -24.06
CA THR A 31 1.87 10.24 -23.69
C THR A 31 2.81 9.09 -23.98
N LEU A 32 2.91 8.16 -23.04
CA LEU A 32 3.64 6.91 -23.21
C LEU A 32 3.10 6.16 -24.42
N LYS A 33 4.01 5.78 -25.33
CA LYS A 33 3.69 4.90 -26.44
C LYS A 33 3.80 3.46 -25.97
N VAL A 34 2.67 2.80 -25.86
CA VAL A 34 2.57 1.36 -25.57
C VAL A 34 2.60 0.60 -26.89
N GLY A 35 3.39 -0.47 -26.99
CA GLY A 35 3.43 -1.34 -28.17
C GLY A 35 2.10 -2.06 -28.43
N GLU A 36 1.92 -2.59 -29.64
CA GLU A 36 0.69 -3.32 -29.99
C GLU A 36 0.57 -4.69 -29.29
N SER A 37 1.69 -5.22 -28.80
CA SER A 37 1.80 -6.54 -28.18
C SER A 37 1.89 -6.51 -26.65
N GLU A 38 1.54 -5.40 -26.02
CA GLU A 38 1.65 -5.22 -24.57
C GLU A 38 0.59 -4.24 -24.03
N GLU A 39 0.35 -4.29 -22.73
CA GLU A 39 -0.47 -3.33 -22.01
C GLU A 39 0.37 -2.60 -20.95
N TYR A 40 0.04 -1.34 -20.69
CA TYR A 40 0.64 -0.58 -19.59
C TYR A 40 0.13 -1.13 -18.24
N GLY A 41 1.03 -1.27 -17.27
CA GLY A 41 0.69 -1.72 -15.92
C GLY A 41 0.67 -0.59 -14.88
N SER A 42 1.83 -0.26 -14.32
CA SER A 42 2.03 0.72 -13.27
C SER A 42 3.36 1.46 -13.45
N TYR A 43 3.61 2.44 -12.59
CA TYR A 43 4.86 3.21 -12.59
C TYR A 43 5.24 3.72 -11.20
N PHE A 44 6.52 4.06 -11.04
CA PHE A 44 7.00 4.91 -9.96
C PHE A 44 8.14 5.82 -10.45
N VAL A 45 8.26 6.99 -9.81
CA VAL A 45 9.15 8.08 -10.25
C VAL A 45 10.41 8.07 -9.42
N GLY A 46 11.51 7.56 -9.99
CA GLY A 46 12.86 7.61 -9.43
C GLY A 46 13.46 9.01 -9.33
N GLU A 47 14.61 9.13 -8.67
CA GLU A 47 15.36 10.41 -8.62
C GLU A 47 15.75 10.92 -10.00
N ASP A 48 16.22 10.03 -10.88
CA ASP A 48 16.76 10.39 -12.20
C ASP A 48 16.00 9.75 -13.38
N CYS A 49 15.11 8.81 -13.10
CA CYS A 49 14.42 8.01 -14.10
C CYS A 49 13.01 7.65 -13.65
N LEU A 50 12.29 6.99 -14.56
CA LEU A 50 10.97 6.48 -14.34
C LEU A 50 11.00 4.96 -14.48
N TYR A 51 10.39 4.27 -13.53
CA TYR A 51 10.21 2.82 -13.62
C TYR A 51 8.79 2.56 -14.09
N VAL A 52 8.63 1.83 -15.18
CA VAL A 52 7.34 1.56 -15.82
C VAL A 52 7.22 0.08 -16.10
N SER A 53 6.08 -0.50 -15.77
CA SER A 53 5.81 -1.90 -16.04
C SER A 53 4.90 -2.08 -17.25
N PHE A 54 5.09 -3.18 -17.96
CA PHE A 54 4.24 -3.60 -19.07
C PHE A 54 3.83 -5.07 -18.91
N TYR A 55 2.65 -5.41 -19.41
CA TYR A 55 2.14 -6.77 -19.51
C TYR A 55 2.19 -7.20 -20.98
N PRO A 56 3.19 -8.01 -21.41
CA PRO A 56 3.20 -8.59 -22.74
C PRO A 56 1.94 -9.44 -22.95
N LEU A 57 1.26 -9.31 -24.11
CA LEU A 57 0.00 -10.02 -24.38
C LEU A 57 0.15 -11.54 -24.47
N ASP A 58 1.38 -12.02 -24.70
CA ASP A 58 1.75 -13.43 -24.77
C ASP A 58 2.41 -13.96 -23.48
N SER A 59 2.52 -13.12 -22.45
CA SER A 59 3.05 -13.49 -21.14
C SER A 59 2.02 -13.32 -20.04
N ILE A 60 2.15 -14.13 -18.99
CA ILE A 60 1.43 -13.91 -17.72
C ILE A 60 2.23 -13.01 -16.77
N GLU A 61 3.50 -12.74 -17.10
CA GLU A 61 4.44 -12.03 -16.24
C GLU A 61 4.50 -10.55 -16.61
N GLN A 62 4.58 -9.72 -15.57
CA GLN A 62 4.79 -8.28 -15.67
C GLN A 62 6.27 -8.00 -15.83
N GLU A 63 6.64 -7.20 -16.82
CA GLU A 63 8.03 -6.80 -17.06
C GLU A 63 8.26 -5.33 -16.67
N TRP A 64 9.39 -5.02 -16.05
CA TRP A 64 9.72 -3.67 -15.61
C TRP A 64 10.86 -3.05 -16.42
N TYR A 65 10.72 -1.75 -16.66
CA TYR A 65 11.61 -0.98 -17.51
C TYR A 65 12.01 0.33 -16.85
N ARG A 66 13.27 0.69 -17.00
CA ARG A 66 13.78 2.03 -16.70
C ARG A 66 13.60 2.89 -17.94
N MET A 67 12.98 4.05 -17.75
CA MET A 67 12.69 5.04 -18.79
C MET A 67 13.22 6.40 -18.36
N ASP A 68 13.58 7.25 -19.32
CA ASP A 68 13.87 8.65 -19.02
C ASP A 68 12.58 9.39 -18.63
N PRO A 69 12.68 10.49 -17.87
CA PRO A 69 11.52 11.28 -17.46
C PRO A 69 10.61 11.76 -18.61
N THR A 70 11.11 11.79 -19.86
CA THR A 70 10.36 12.24 -21.03
C THR A 70 9.70 11.11 -21.84
N LEU A 71 9.74 9.86 -21.34
CA LEU A 71 9.08 8.68 -21.91
C LEU A 71 9.60 8.28 -23.30
N THR A 72 10.89 8.49 -23.56
CA THR A 72 11.54 8.28 -24.85
C THR A 72 12.49 7.09 -24.88
N THR A 73 13.11 6.75 -23.75
CA THR A 73 13.98 5.57 -23.61
C THR A 73 13.23 4.43 -22.92
N ARG A 74 13.64 3.20 -23.24
CA ARG A 74 13.12 1.98 -22.61
C ARG A 74 14.27 1.00 -22.46
N GLU A 75 14.75 0.84 -21.24
CA GLU A 75 15.77 -0.13 -20.86
C GLU A 75 15.11 -1.20 -20.00
N ARG A 76 15.15 -2.45 -20.45
CA ARG A 76 14.61 -3.58 -19.67
C ARG A 76 15.46 -3.72 -18.42
N ILE A 77 14.82 -3.85 -17.26
CA ILE A 77 15.51 -4.24 -16.04
C ILE A 77 15.54 -5.77 -16.06
N GLU A 78 16.73 -6.34 -16.18
CA GLU A 78 16.91 -7.79 -16.11
C GLU A 78 16.69 -8.23 -14.64
N GLU A 79 16.13 -9.42 -14.43
CA GLU A 79 15.83 -10.01 -13.11
C GLU A 79 14.61 -9.42 -12.35
N THR A 80 13.61 -8.85 -13.02
CA THR A 80 12.44 -8.21 -12.37
C THR A 80 11.34 -9.15 -11.87
N ASP A 81 11.56 -10.46 -11.79
CA ASP A 81 10.55 -11.44 -11.34
C ASP A 81 9.97 -11.06 -9.97
N PHE A 82 10.74 -10.35 -9.14
CA PHE A 82 10.34 -9.87 -7.81
C PHE A 82 9.43 -8.62 -7.82
N PHE A 83 9.32 -7.88 -8.93
CA PHE A 83 8.33 -6.81 -9.06
C PHE A 83 6.98 -7.32 -9.61
N ALA A 84 6.83 -8.62 -9.87
CA ALA A 84 5.59 -9.19 -10.41
C ALA A 84 4.37 -8.94 -9.50
N GLU A 85 4.58 -8.78 -8.19
CA GLU A 85 3.54 -8.41 -7.22
C GLU A 85 3.59 -6.92 -6.79
N ALA A 86 4.54 -6.13 -7.31
CA ALA A 86 4.71 -4.71 -6.98
C ALA A 86 3.59 -3.88 -7.63
N SER A 87 2.41 -3.90 -7.02
CA SER A 87 1.29 -3.03 -7.36
C SER A 87 1.38 -1.71 -6.60
N SER A 88 0.89 -0.62 -7.19
CA SER A 88 0.84 0.73 -6.60
C SER A 88 0.13 0.83 -5.26
N LEU A 89 -0.58 -0.23 -4.83
CA LEU A 89 -1.24 -0.33 -3.54
C LEU A 89 -0.38 -1.03 -2.46
N ARG A 90 0.82 -1.51 -2.79
CA ARG A 90 1.65 -2.38 -1.93
C ARG A 90 3.12 -1.98 -1.84
N PHE A 91 3.49 -0.79 -2.31
CA PHE A 91 4.86 -0.29 -2.21
C PHE A 91 4.93 1.15 -1.72
N ILE A 92 6.09 1.52 -1.17
CA ILE A 92 6.49 2.89 -0.85
C ILE A 92 7.86 3.12 -1.46
N PHE A 93 8.00 4.25 -2.16
CA PHE A 93 9.20 4.61 -2.89
C PHE A 93 9.62 6.02 -2.50
N ASP A 94 10.91 6.23 -2.24
CA ASP A 94 11.42 7.52 -1.80
C ASP A 94 12.45 8.17 -2.74
N GLY A 95 12.66 7.61 -3.93
CA GLY A 95 13.60 8.15 -4.91
C GLY A 95 14.76 7.20 -5.21
N SER A 96 15.25 6.50 -4.18
CA SER A 96 16.44 5.66 -4.24
C SER A 96 16.18 4.21 -3.85
N THR A 97 15.13 3.95 -3.06
CA THR A 97 14.76 2.60 -2.63
C THR A 97 13.27 2.33 -2.79
N LEU A 98 12.93 1.09 -3.15
CA LEU A 98 11.56 0.59 -3.14
C LEU A 98 11.36 -0.34 -1.95
N CYS A 99 10.46 0.03 -1.04
CA CYS A 99 9.95 -0.88 -0.04
C CYS A 99 8.62 -1.47 -0.55
N PHE A 100 8.48 -2.79 -0.59
CA PHE A 100 7.27 -3.44 -1.13
C PHE A 100 6.94 -4.72 -0.37
N VAL A 101 5.69 -5.16 -0.52
CA VAL A 101 5.20 -6.42 0.05
C VAL A 101 5.11 -7.48 -1.04
N GLU A 102 5.69 -8.65 -0.78
CA GLU A 102 5.57 -9.84 -1.63
C GLU A 102 4.81 -10.93 -0.86
N TYR A 103 3.89 -11.62 -1.54
CA TYR A 103 3.17 -12.76 -0.98
C TYR A 103 3.53 -14.04 -1.70
N HIS A 104 3.72 -15.08 -0.92
CA HIS A 104 4.00 -16.41 -1.43
C HIS A 104 2.77 -17.28 -1.26
N TRP A 105 2.35 -17.90 -2.36
CA TRP A 105 1.12 -18.69 -2.43
C TRP A 105 1.47 -20.16 -2.67
N GLY A 106 0.96 -21.02 -1.78
CA GLY A 106 0.99 -22.46 -1.92
C GLY A 106 -0.38 -23.02 -2.33
N GLN A 107 -0.50 -24.33 -2.27
CA GLN A 107 -1.76 -25.06 -2.41
C GLN A 107 -2.10 -25.72 -1.08
N ASP A 108 -3.35 -25.58 -0.64
CA ASP A 108 -3.85 -26.36 0.48
C ASP A 108 -4.09 -27.84 0.09
N ALA A 109 -4.49 -28.66 1.07
CA ALA A 109 -4.73 -30.08 0.85
C ALA A 109 -5.85 -30.39 -0.17
N ASP A 110 -6.73 -29.41 -0.43
CA ASP A 110 -7.83 -29.51 -1.38
C ASP A 110 -7.47 -28.92 -2.75
N GLY A 111 -6.24 -28.43 -2.92
CA GLY A 111 -5.73 -27.84 -4.16
C GLY A 111 -6.12 -26.37 -4.36
N ASN A 112 -6.69 -25.71 -3.36
CA ASN A 112 -6.99 -24.29 -3.43
C ASN A 112 -5.73 -23.47 -3.18
N SER A 113 -5.61 -22.34 -3.88
CA SER A 113 -4.55 -21.37 -3.60
C SER A 113 -4.69 -20.83 -2.19
N LYS A 114 -3.61 -20.90 -1.42
CA LYS A 114 -3.53 -20.41 -0.06
C LYS A 114 -2.24 -19.62 0.09
N MET A 115 -2.32 -18.42 0.67
CA MET A 115 -1.13 -17.66 1.04
C MET A 115 -0.39 -18.40 2.16
N ASP A 116 0.91 -18.61 1.98
CA ASP A 116 1.79 -19.30 2.93
C ASP A 116 2.47 -18.30 3.88
N TYR A 117 3.06 -17.25 3.31
CA TYR A 117 3.69 -16.16 4.06
C TYR A 117 3.75 -14.87 3.24
N GLY A 118 3.95 -13.75 3.92
CA GLY A 118 4.19 -12.45 3.32
C GLY A 118 5.49 -11.83 3.82
N GLU A 119 6.15 -11.09 2.95
CA GLU A 119 7.43 -10.45 3.23
C GLU A 119 7.35 -8.94 2.97
N ILE A 120 8.06 -8.15 3.79
CA ILE A 120 8.45 -6.78 3.42
C ILE A 120 9.87 -6.83 2.91
N LYS A 121 10.06 -6.35 1.68
CA LYS A 121 11.37 -6.27 1.02
C LYS A 121 11.76 -4.83 0.76
N LEU A 122 13.06 -4.59 0.75
CA LEU A 122 13.67 -3.34 0.30
C LEU A 122 14.57 -3.64 -0.89
N TYR A 123 14.40 -2.86 -1.95
CA TYR A 123 15.25 -2.88 -3.13
C TYR A 123 15.98 -1.55 -3.27
N ASP A 124 17.30 -1.61 -3.41
CA ASP A 124 18.16 -0.46 -3.59
C ASP A 124 18.53 -0.33 -5.08
N PHE A 125 18.16 0.79 -5.70
CA PHE A 125 18.35 0.97 -7.14
C PHE A 125 19.79 1.31 -7.53
N GLU A 126 20.63 1.77 -6.60
CA GLU A 126 22.03 2.11 -6.88
C GLU A 126 22.88 0.83 -6.96
N SER A 127 22.72 -0.05 -5.98
CA SER A 127 23.45 -1.32 -5.88
C SER A 127 22.77 -2.45 -6.64
N GLY A 128 21.45 -2.37 -6.86
CA GLY A 128 20.64 -3.46 -7.38
C GLY A 128 20.40 -4.57 -6.35
N GLU A 129 20.78 -4.37 -5.08
CA GLU A 129 20.62 -5.37 -4.03
C GLU A 129 19.20 -5.37 -3.45
N GLN A 130 18.74 -6.57 -3.10
CA GLN A 130 17.47 -6.80 -2.42
C GLN A 130 17.72 -7.34 -1.02
N LYS A 131 16.91 -6.87 -0.05
CA LYS A 131 16.90 -7.38 1.31
C LYS A 131 15.48 -7.68 1.78
N VAL A 132 15.27 -8.86 2.36
CA VAL A 132 14.06 -9.18 3.14
C VAL A 132 14.21 -8.54 4.51
N LEU A 133 13.26 -7.69 4.89
CA LEU A 133 13.28 -6.95 6.17
C LEU A 133 12.37 -7.59 7.22
N TYR A 134 11.24 -8.16 6.78
CA TYR A 134 10.24 -8.76 7.65
C TYR A 134 9.59 -9.94 6.93
N GLU A 135 9.36 -11.03 7.65
CA GLU A 135 8.65 -12.21 7.18
C GLU A 135 7.58 -12.59 8.20
N ARG A 136 6.39 -12.94 7.73
CA ARG A 136 5.31 -13.44 8.58
C ARG A 136 4.54 -14.57 7.90
N GLU A 137 4.37 -15.67 8.60
CA GLU A 137 3.46 -16.74 8.19
C GLU A 137 2.02 -16.21 8.05
N ALA A 138 1.34 -16.64 7.00
CA ALA A 138 -0.04 -16.30 6.74
C ALA A 138 -0.96 -17.01 7.73
N GLN A 139 -1.44 -16.27 8.72
CA GLN A 139 -2.48 -16.74 9.64
C GLN A 139 -3.82 -16.12 9.22
N HIS A 140 -4.86 -16.94 9.05
CA HIS A 140 -6.23 -16.45 8.80
C HIS A 140 -6.38 -15.39 7.68
N ALA A 141 -5.67 -15.55 6.56
CA ALA A 141 -5.62 -14.58 5.44
C ALA A 141 -5.00 -13.21 5.78
N SER A 142 -4.01 -13.18 6.68
CA SER A 142 -3.29 -11.97 7.10
C SER A 142 -2.47 -11.32 5.97
N SER A 143 -2.88 -10.14 5.52
CA SER A 143 -2.11 -9.29 4.60
C SER A 143 -1.32 -8.20 5.33
N ILE A 144 -0.12 -7.90 4.85
CA ILE A 144 0.71 -6.76 5.26
C ILE A 144 0.33 -5.54 4.43
N LYS A 145 0.24 -4.38 5.07
CA LYS A 145 0.04 -3.09 4.41
C LYS A 145 1.10 -2.10 4.87
N LEU A 146 1.90 -1.61 3.92
CA LEU A 146 2.82 -0.50 4.16
C LEU A 146 2.03 0.80 4.34
N LEU A 147 2.43 1.60 5.33
CA LEU A 147 1.75 2.83 5.72
C LEU A 147 2.59 4.07 5.43
N ALA A 148 3.87 4.05 5.77
CA ALA A 148 4.81 5.15 5.51
C ALA A 148 6.26 4.66 5.49
N MET A 149 7.14 5.42 4.85
CA MET A 149 8.59 5.24 4.93
C MET A 149 9.24 6.60 5.15
N THR A 150 10.23 6.64 6.03
CA THR A 150 11.07 7.80 6.34
C THR A 150 12.52 7.45 6.07
N GLU A 151 13.44 8.40 6.25
CA GLU A 151 14.89 8.12 6.16
C GLU A 151 15.33 7.02 7.13
N GLU A 152 14.71 6.94 8.32
CA GLU A 152 15.15 6.04 9.39
C GLU A 152 14.27 4.80 9.56
N SER A 153 12.98 4.89 9.23
CA SER A 153 12.01 3.85 9.58
C SER A 153 10.96 3.57 8.51
N ILE A 154 10.48 2.33 8.52
CA ILE A 154 9.33 1.83 7.77
C ILE A 154 8.18 1.59 8.75
N TYR A 155 6.98 2.05 8.38
CA TYR A 155 5.75 1.88 9.14
C TYR A 155 4.78 1.00 8.37
N PHE A 156 4.18 0.02 9.05
CA PHE A 156 3.25 -0.90 8.43
C PHE A 156 2.21 -1.42 9.42
N THR A 157 1.13 -1.99 8.91
CA THR A 157 0.12 -2.73 9.68
C THR A 157 -0.04 -4.12 9.08
N VAL A 158 -0.57 -5.04 9.88
CA VAL A 158 -0.97 -6.37 9.43
C VAL A 158 -2.49 -6.49 9.58
N TYR A 159 -3.13 -7.14 8.61
CA TYR A 159 -4.50 -7.61 8.68
C TYR A 159 -4.54 -8.77 9.67
N ASP A 160 -5.09 -8.52 10.85
CA ASP A 160 -5.33 -9.52 11.87
C ASP A 160 -6.78 -9.36 12.35
N PRO A 161 -7.72 -10.18 11.83
CA PRO A 161 -9.14 -9.97 12.06
C PRO A 161 -9.50 -10.27 13.50
N LEU A 162 -9.76 -9.23 14.28
CA LEU A 162 -10.26 -9.32 15.63
C LEU A 162 -11.78 -9.21 15.66
N TYR A 163 -12.45 -10.20 16.23
CA TYR A 163 -13.91 -10.19 16.39
C TYR A 163 -14.37 -9.04 17.29
N LEU A 164 -15.29 -8.22 16.79
CA LEU A 164 -15.91 -7.10 17.52
C LEU A 164 -17.32 -7.40 18.01
N GLY A 165 -18.00 -8.38 17.41
CA GLY A 165 -19.38 -8.69 17.73
C GLY A 165 -20.16 -9.27 16.55
N THR A 166 -21.36 -9.74 16.86
CA THR A 166 -22.30 -10.31 15.89
C THR A 166 -23.61 -9.52 15.95
N TYR A 167 -24.17 -9.22 14.78
CA TYR A 167 -25.45 -8.58 14.65
C TYR A 167 -26.42 -9.43 13.83
N MET A 168 -27.69 -9.49 14.26
CA MET A 168 -28.76 -10.14 13.50
C MET A 168 -29.50 -9.10 12.68
N ASP A 169 -29.35 -9.15 11.35
CA ASP A 169 -30.11 -8.28 10.47
C ASP A 169 -31.59 -8.62 10.51
N SER A 170 -32.35 -7.80 11.23
CA SER A 170 -33.80 -7.88 11.34
C SER A 170 -34.55 -7.88 9.99
N ARG A 171 -33.95 -7.36 8.91
CA ARG A 171 -34.57 -7.31 7.57
C ARG A 171 -34.39 -8.62 6.80
N THR A 172 -33.22 -9.24 6.92
CA THR A 172 -32.87 -10.45 6.17
C THR A 172 -32.87 -11.72 7.02
N GLY A 173 -32.93 -11.59 8.35
CA GLY A 173 -32.78 -12.67 9.33
C GLY A 173 -31.39 -13.30 9.32
N ARG A 174 -30.39 -12.61 8.75
CA ARG A 174 -29.02 -13.12 8.61
C ARG A 174 -28.13 -12.58 9.72
N GLU A 175 -27.26 -13.45 10.19
CA GLU A 175 -26.18 -13.10 11.11
C GLU A 175 -25.02 -12.45 10.34
N GLU A 176 -24.56 -11.30 10.81
CA GLU A 176 -23.40 -10.59 10.27
C GLU A 176 -22.34 -10.46 11.37
N VAL A 177 -21.12 -10.89 11.07
CA VAL A 177 -19.96 -10.85 11.98
C VAL A 177 -19.14 -9.61 11.64
N TYR A 178 -18.85 -8.78 12.65
CA TYR A 178 -17.98 -7.63 12.51
C TYR A 178 -16.58 -7.93 13.08
N THR A 179 -15.55 -7.60 12.31
CA THR A 179 -14.14 -7.71 12.72
C THR A 179 -13.41 -6.38 12.53
N ASN A 180 -12.43 -6.09 13.39
CA ASN A 180 -11.41 -5.06 13.15
C ASN A 180 -10.15 -5.71 12.63
N ASN A 181 -9.64 -5.22 11.51
CA ASN A 181 -8.60 -5.93 10.79
C ASN A 181 -7.21 -5.27 10.89
N TYR A 182 -7.11 -3.95 11.05
CA TYR A 182 -5.82 -3.24 11.03
C TYR A 182 -5.65 -2.40 12.29
N HIS A 183 -5.58 -3.04 13.46
CA HIS A 183 -5.61 -2.35 14.76
C HIS A 183 -4.24 -2.01 15.35
N GLN A 184 -3.17 -2.40 14.65
CA GLN A 184 -1.80 -2.23 15.10
C GLN A 184 -1.00 -1.38 14.13
N ILE A 185 -0.04 -0.61 14.65
CA ILE A 185 0.99 0.03 13.82
C ILE A 185 2.34 -0.47 14.29
N TYR A 186 3.10 -1.01 13.35
CA TYR A 186 4.47 -1.44 13.53
C TYR A 186 5.41 -0.38 12.95
N ARG A 187 6.50 -0.11 13.66
CA ARG A 187 7.66 0.66 13.20
C ARG A 187 8.87 -0.26 13.19
N MET A 188 9.64 -0.21 12.12
CA MET A 188 10.88 -0.97 11.97
C MET A 188 11.95 -0.04 11.40
N ASP A 189 13.20 -0.24 11.79
CA ASP A 189 14.31 0.48 11.17
C ASP A 189 14.41 0.10 9.69
N ARG A 190 14.97 1.01 8.90
CA ARG A 190 15.04 0.84 7.45
C ARG A 190 15.89 -0.34 7.00
N ASP A 191 16.79 -0.82 7.86
CA ASP A 191 17.58 -2.03 7.65
C ASP A 191 16.89 -3.31 8.14
N GLY A 192 15.65 -3.23 8.66
CA GLY A 192 14.90 -4.34 9.22
C GLY A 192 15.11 -4.56 10.73
N GLY A 193 15.95 -3.76 11.37
CA GLY A 193 16.20 -3.80 12.81
C GLY A 193 15.04 -3.23 13.64
N ASN A 194 15.11 -3.45 14.96
CA ASN A 194 14.29 -2.80 15.99
C ASN A 194 12.77 -2.75 15.72
N LEU A 195 12.22 -3.84 15.15
CA LEU A 195 10.78 -3.98 14.94
C LEU A 195 10.01 -3.81 16.27
N THR A 196 9.16 -2.79 16.31
CA THR A 196 8.40 -2.38 17.49
C THR A 196 6.95 -2.13 17.09
N MET A 197 6.01 -2.67 17.86
CA MET A 197 4.60 -2.30 17.75
C MET A 197 4.38 -0.99 18.52
N ILE A 198 4.17 0.12 17.81
CA ILE A 198 4.04 1.45 18.40
C ILE A 198 2.59 1.80 18.74
N MET A 199 1.62 1.06 18.20
CA MET A 199 0.19 1.18 18.50
C MET A 199 -0.45 -0.20 18.48
N ASP A 200 -1.30 -0.48 19.46
CA ASP A 200 -2.15 -1.68 19.55
C ASP A 200 -3.50 -1.28 20.14
N ASP A 201 -4.41 -0.82 19.28
CA ASP A 201 -5.73 -0.31 19.71
C ASP A 201 -6.85 -0.87 18.85
N ILE A 202 -7.54 -1.87 19.42
CA ILE A 202 -8.66 -2.58 18.80
C ILE A 202 -9.87 -1.70 18.49
N SER A 203 -9.93 -0.49 19.04
CA SER A 203 -10.97 0.49 18.73
C SER A 203 -10.67 1.30 17.47
N CYS A 204 -9.52 1.08 16.83
CA CYS A 204 -9.08 1.78 15.64
C CYS A 204 -8.76 0.78 14.51
N GLU A 205 -9.27 1.03 13.31
CA GLU A 205 -8.81 0.36 12.08
C GLU A 205 -7.98 1.36 11.25
N VAL A 206 -6.74 1.01 10.95
CA VAL A 206 -5.77 1.85 10.24
C VAL A 206 -5.82 1.58 8.75
N SER A 207 -6.25 2.56 7.97
CA SER A 207 -6.19 2.51 6.51
C SER A 207 -4.96 3.21 5.96
N ASN A 208 -4.54 4.33 6.53
CA ASN A 208 -3.34 5.06 6.13
C ASN A 208 -2.85 5.96 7.27
N ILE A 209 -1.61 6.44 7.20
CA ILE A 209 -1.07 7.40 8.16
C ILE A 209 -0.39 8.58 7.47
N ILE A 210 -0.33 9.71 8.17
CA ILE A 210 0.58 10.81 7.90
C ILE A 210 1.39 11.04 9.16
N LEU A 211 2.71 10.92 9.03
CA LEU A 211 3.65 11.17 10.11
C LEU A 211 3.83 12.68 10.30
N LEU A 212 3.80 13.12 11.56
CA LEU A 212 4.07 14.47 12.01
C LEU A 212 5.06 14.35 13.18
N ASP A 213 5.91 15.36 13.42
CA ASP A 213 7.03 15.29 14.37
C ASP A 213 6.70 14.53 15.69
N SER A 214 5.66 14.95 16.41
CA SER A 214 5.24 14.32 17.67
C SER A 214 3.87 13.65 17.60
N LYS A 215 3.35 13.41 16.38
CA LYS A 215 1.97 12.94 16.16
C LYS A 215 1.84 12.08 14.92
N ILE A 216 0.84 11.20 14.89
CA ILE A 216 0.46 10.48 13.68
C ILE A 216 -1.00 10.80 13.37
N LEU A 217 -1.28 11.33 12.18
CA LEU A 217 -2.64 11.43 11.68
C LEU A 217 -3.00 10.10 11.03
N ILE A 218 -3.97 9.40 11.60
CA ILE A 218 -4.44 8.10 11.16
C ILE A 218 -5.75 8.29 10.40
N TYR A 219 -5.78 7.80 9.17
CA TYR A 219 -6.99 7.68 8.35
C TYR A 219 -7.53 6.27 8.51
N GLY A 220 -8.80 6.14 8.90
CA GLY A 220 -9.31 4.84 9.26
C GLY A 220 -10.76 4.81 9.74
N HIS A 221 -11.06 3.80 10.54
CA HIS A 221 -12.35 3.66 11.19
C HIS A 221 -12.18 3.60 12.70
N ILE A 222 -13.10 4.21 13.42
CA ILE A 222 -13.30 3.91 14.83
C ILE A 222 -14.24 2.72 14.90
N CYS A 223 -13.73 1.64 15.46
CA CYS A 223 -14.45 0.42 15.76
C CYS A 223 -15.18 0.61 17.09
N GLN A 224 -16.50 0.62 17.03
CA GLN A 224 -17.35 0.64 18.23
C GLN A 224 -18.00 -0.73 18.37
N GLU A 225 -17.89 -1.32 19.56
CA GLU A 225 -18.75 -2.43 19.94
C GLU A 225 -20.15 -1.86 20.13
N ILE A 226 -21.07 -2.13 19.19
CA ILE A 226 -22.44 -1.66 19.30
C ILE A 226 -23.39 -2.85 19.30
N GLU A 227 -23.85 -3.23 20.49
CA GLU A 227 -25.03 -4.09 20.62
C GLU A 227 -26.23 -3.42 19.91
N GLY A 228 -26.73 -4.06 18.85
CA GLY A 228 -27.97 -3.65 18.18
C GLY A 228 -27.83 -2.63 17.04
N SER A 229 -26.63 -2.25 16.60
CA SER A 229 -26.43 -1.37 15.42
C SER A 229 -25.99 -2.14 14.18
N HIS A 230 -26.42 -1.65 13.01
CA HIS A 230 -26.00 -2.11 11.68
C HIS A 230 -24.58 -1.68 11.27
N SER A 231 -23.83 -1.03 12.16
CA SER A 231 -22.49 -0.55 11.87
C SER A 231 -21.64 -0.57 13.13
N ALA A 232 -20.62 -1.44 13.13
CA ALA A 232 -19.58 -1.50 14.15
C ALA A 232 -18.38 -0.58 13.83
N LYS A 233 -18.43 0.18 12.73
CA LYS A 233 -17.32 0.99 12.22
C LYS A 233 -17.80 2.35 11.73
N LYS A 234 -17.24 3.41 12.30
CA LYS A 234 -17.46 4.79 11.85
C LYS A 234 -16.18 5.32 11.19
N VAL A 235 -16.26 5.74 9.93
CA VAL A 235 -15.13 6.43 9.27
C VAL A 235 -14.76 7.66 10.09
N SER A 236 -13.49 7.79 10.44
CA SER A 236 -13.00 8.95 11.18
C SER A 236 -11.52 9.19 10.91
N ASN A 237 -11.08 10.42 11.14
CA ASN A 237 -9.67 10.72 11.23
C ASN A 237 -9.30 10.70 12.70
N MET A 238 -8.13 10.14 13.02
CA MET A 238 -7.67 10.01 14.39
C MET A 238 -6.30 10.65 14.50
N MET A 239 -6.03 11.35 15.60
CA MET A 239 -4.72 11.91 15.87
C MET A 239 -4.12 11.14 17.03
N ALA A 240 -3.03 10.41 16.77
CA ALA A 240 -2.23 9.77 17.78
C ALA A 240 -1.11 10.71 18.25
N THR A 241 -0.84 10.75 19.56
CA THR A 241 0.30 11.48 20.13
C THR A 241 1.43 10.51 20.44
N LEU A 242 2.66 10.87 20.08
CA LEU A 242 3.85 10.08 20.33
C LEU A 242 4.60 10.57 21.57
N ASP A 243 5.23 9.67 22.32
CA ASP A 243 6.26 10.01 23.31
C ASP A 243 7.65 10.17 22.66
N GLU A 244 8.68 10.38 23.50
CA GLU A 244 10.06 10.57 23.06
C GLU A 244 10.65 9.34 22.36
N ASP A 245 10.14 8.14 22.64
CA ASP A 245 10.55 6.89 21.98
C ASP A 245 9.73 6.62 20.70
N GLY A 246 8.77 7.49 20.39
CA GLY A 246 7.87 7.39 19.24
C GLY A 246 6.76 6.36 19.41
N MET A 247 6.39 6.02 20.66
CA MET A 247 5.27 5.14 20.98
C MET A 247 3.97 5.93 21.08
N VAL A 248 2.86 5.35 20.62
CA VAL A 248 1.55 5.99 20.76
C VAL A 248 1.11 5.98 22.22
N THR A 249 0.87 7.16 22.78
CA THR A 249 0.42 7.33 24.17
C THR A 249 -1.06 7.67 24.30
N SER A 250 -1.66 8.22 23.25
CA SER A 250 -3.08 8.54 23.21
C SER A 250 -3.58 8.69 21.78
N ILE A 251 -4.84 8.36 21.54
CA ILE A 251 -5.54 8.54 20.28
C ILE A 251 -6.75 9.43 20.53
N GLN A 252 -6.88 10.49 19.75
CA GLN A 252 -8.02 11.40 19.80
C GLN A 252 -8.79 11.31 18.48
N GLU A 253 -10.10 11.03 18.55
CA GLU A 253 -10.98 11.15 17.39
C GLU A 253 -11.00 12.60 16.92
N LYS A 254 -10.56 12.84 15.69
CA LYS A 254 -10.77 14.08 14.96
C LYS A 254 -11.97 13.89 14.04
N ILE A 255 -13.16 14.20 14.55
CA ILE A 255 -14.38 14.25 13.73
C ILE A 255 -14.18 15.32 12.67
N ASN A 256 -14.15 14.93 11.40
CA ASN A 256 -14.20 15.88 10.30
C ASN A 256 -15.38 15.54 9.40
N ASN A 257 -16.48 16.27 9.56
CA ASN A 257 -17.57 16.23 8.58
C ASN A 257 -17.13 16.82 7.23
N TYR A 258 -16.12 17.69 7.18
CA TYR A 258 -15.60 18.24 5.93
C TYR A 258 -14.17 18.78 6.14
N GLY A 259 -13.15 17.93 5.97
CA GLY A 259 -11.82 18.32 5.46
C GLY A 259 -11.07 19.52 6.05
N MET A 260 -11.32 19.98 7.28
CA MET A 260 -10.53 21.04 7.92
C MET A 260 -9.77 20.51 9.12
N ILE A 261 -8.45 20.50 9.04
CA ILE A 261 -7.61 20.34 10.23
C ILE A 261 -7.81 21.62 11.04
N LEU A 262 -8.47 21.51 12.20
CA LEU A 262 -8.51 22.61 13.18
C LEU A 262 -7.17 22.62 13.93
N ASP A 263 -6.61 23.82 14.03
CA ASP A 263 -5.40 24.20 14.77
C ASP A 263 -5.37 23.62 16.19
#